data_AF-A0A7W1K9C8-F1
#
_entry.id   AF-A0A7W1K9C8-F1
#
_cell.length_a   1.000
_cell.length_b   1.000
_cell.length_c   1.000
_cell.angle_alpha   90.00
_cell.angle_beta   90.00
_cell.angle_gamma   90.00
#
_symmetry.space_group_name_H-M   'P 1'
#
loop_
_entity.id
_entity.type
_entity.pdbx_description
1 polymer ?
#
loop_
_entity_poly.entity_id
_entity_poly.type
_entity_poly.pdbx_seq_one_letter_code
_entity_poly.pdbx_strand_id
1 'polypeptide(L)'
;MRTSDLVLVQGITRTRATLDEWNERPWPVLGAWLAGSLAITALLLASVWIIAANTAPETSPLLFPGLHNDPTLDQVGFVLFRNGLVLALHAMACVAGFIAGSSLPLEAERYSGFWRWVHDRAGKLAIAFVTAATAFSLLTQSFVLGMGASTLAEQLDLSPGLLLVGLMPHALPELVALFLPLAAWIIASRHGDWHQLLAATFVTVLLAVPVLVASAVTEVYLTPRLLLLLAT
;
A
#
# COMPACT_ATOMS: atom_id res chain seq x y z
N MET A 1 -7.11 18.74 -33.10
CA MET A 1 -6.77 17.79 -32.01
C MET A 1 -7.48 18.24 -30.74
N ARG A 2 -8.09 17.33 -29.98
CA ARG A 2 -8.76 17.70 -28.71
C ARG A 2 -7.70 17.85 -27.62
N THR A 3 -7.89 18.76 -26.68
CA THR A 3 -6.97 19.04 -25.56
C THR A 3 -6.78 17.85 -24.62
N SER A 4 -7.77 16.97 -24.51
CA SER A 4 -7.65 15.67 -23.85
C SER A 4 -6.52 14.82 -24.44
N ASP A 5 -6.34 14.88 -25.76
CA ASP A 5 -5.31 14.12 -26.47
C ASP A 5 -3.92 14.68 -26.15
N LEU A 6 -3.79 16.00 -25.96
CA LEU A 6 -2.53 16.64 -25.59
C LEU A 6 -2.11 16.30 -24.16
N VAL A 7 -3.01 16.32 -23.19
CA VAL A 7 -2.69 15.98 -21.79
C VAL A 7 -2.27 14.51 -21.69
N LEU A 8 -2.96 13.61 -22.39
CA LEU A 8 -2.66 12.19 -22.36
C LEU A 8 -1.33 11.88 -23.07
N VAL A 9 -1.08 12.46 -24.25
CA VAL A 9 0.17 12.28 -25.01
C VAL A 9 1.37 12.91 -24.29
N GLN A 10 1.20 14.09 -23.67
CA GLN A 10 2.26 14.72 -22.87
C GLN A 10 2.54 13.91 -21.59
N GLY A 11 1.50 13.39 -20.93
CA GLY A 11 1.63 12.51 -19.76
C GLY A 11 2.41 11.24 -20.09
N ILE A 12 2.09 10.58 -21.21
CA ILE A 12 2.81 9.38 -21.68
C ILE A 12 4.27 9.69 -22.01
N THR A 13 4.52 10.79 -22.74
CA THR A 13 5.89 11.19 -23.10
C THR A 13 6.75 11.45 -21.86
N ARG A 14 6.21 12.19 -20.88
CA ARG A 14 6.91 12.46 -19.61
C ARG A 14 7.14 11.18 -18.81
N THR A 15 6.14 10.30 -18.76
CA THR A 15 6.26 8.99 -18.09
C THR A 15 7.41 8.18 -18.69
N ARG A 16 7.50 8.10 -20.03
CA ARG A 16 8.58 7.39 -20.72
C ARG A 16 9.95 7.99 -20.40
N ALA A 17 10.08 9.32 -20.47
CA ALA A 17 11.34 9.99 -20.15
C ALA A 17 11.79 9.74 -18.70
N THR A 18 10.87 9.78 -17.73
CA THR A 18 11.15 9.42 -16.33
C THR A 18 11.60 7.96 -16.19
N LEU A 19 10.96 7.04 -16.90
CA LEU A 19 11.35 5.62 -16.87
C LEU A 19 12.73 5.40 -17.50
N ASP A 20 13.06 6.09 -18.59
CA ASP A 20 14.37 6.01 -19.23
C ASP A 20 15.46 6.52 -18.28
N GLU A 21 15.23 7.65 -17.61
CA GLU A 21 16.14 8.21 -16.59
C GLU A 21 16.37 7.22 -15.42
N TRP A 22 15.29 6.64 -14.90
CA TRP A 22 15.39 5.67 -13.81
C TRP A 22 16.04 4.37 -14.26
N ASN A 23 15.88 3.97 -15.51
CA ASN A 23 16.52 2.76 -16.04
C ASN A 23 18.05 2.91 -16.11
N GLU A 24 18.57 4.12 -16.33
CA GLU A 24 20.01 4.39 -16.27
C GLU A 24 20.56 4.29 -14.84
N ARG A 25 19.77 4.70 -13.83
CA ARG A 25 20.17 4.70 -12.41
C ARG A 25 18.99 4.29 -11.51
N PRO A 26 18.65 2.99 -11.43
CA PRO A 26 17.42 2.55 -10.77
C PRO A 26 17.51 2.59 -9.23
N TRP A 27 18.69 2.32 -8.69
CA TRP A 27 18.86 2.08 -7.24
C TRP A 27 18.60 3.28 -6.33
N PRO A 28 18.98 4.53 -6.67
CA PRO A 28 18.64 5.68 -5.83
C PRO A 28 17.13 5.86 -5.63
N VAL A 29 16.35 5.58 -6.66
CA VAL A 29 14.88 5.73 -6.65
C VAL A 29 14.24 4.53 -5.93
N LEU A 30 14.54 3.32 -6.39
CA LEU A 30 13.98 2.09 -5.80
C LEU A 30 14.39 1.90 -4.34
N GLY A 31 15.65 2.23 -4.00
CA GLY A 31 16.15 2.14 -2.63
C GLY A 31 15.43 3.09 -1.68
N ALA A 32 15.14 4.32 -2.12
CA ALA A 32 14.37 5.28 -1.31
C ALA A 32 12.93 4.80 -1.10
N TRP A 33 12.29 4.26 -2.14
CA TRP A 33 10.94 3.70 -2.02
C TRP A 33 10.90 2.47 -1.12
N LEU A 34 11.88 1.57 -1.26
CA LEU A 34 11.99 0.38 -0.43
C LEU A 34 12.20 0.75 1.05
N ALA A 35 13.11 1.70 1.34
CA ALA A 35 13.34 2.18 2.70
C ALA A 35 12.09 2.84 3.30
N GLY A 36 11.41 3.69 2.52
CA GLY A 36 10.14 4.31 2.95
C GLY A 36 9.05 3.28 3.20
N SER A 37 8.93 2.28 2.33
CA SER A 37 7.96 1.19 2.46
C SER A 37 8.24 0.35 3.71
N LEU A 38 9.50 -0.08 3.90
CA LEU A 38 9.94 -0.80 5.11
C LEU A 38 9.64 -0.03 6.39
N ALA A 39 9.85 1.29 6.40
CA ALA A 39 9.54 2.14 7.56
C ALA A 39 8.03 2.14 7.86
N ILE A 40 7.18 2.27 6.84
CA ILE A 40 5.72 2.23 7.00
C ILE A 40 5.28 0.84 7.48
N THR A 41 5.82 -0.23 6.90
CA THR A 41 5.56 -1.62 7.33
C THR A 41 5.93 -1.83 8.79
N ALA A 42 7.11 -1.37 9.22
CA ALA A 42 7.56 -1.50 10.60
C ALA A 42 6.63 -0.73 11.57
N LEU A 43 6.21 0.47 11.21
CA LEU A 43 5.26 1.25 12.00
C LEU A 43 3.89 0.58 12.10
N LEU A 44 3.39 0.01 10.99
CA LEU A 44 2.12 -0.72 10.99
C LEU A 44 2.21 -1.97 11.88
N LEU A 45 3.24 -2.80 11.70
CA LEU A 45 3.44 -4.02 12.49
C LEU A 45 3.62 -3.71 13.98
N ALA A 46 4.35 -2.64 14.32
CA ALA A 46 4.46 -2.16 15.70
C ALA A 46 3.09 -1.72 16.25
N SER A 47 2.28 -1.00 15.45
CA SER A 47 0.92 -0.64 15.84
C SER A 47 0.03 -1.86 16.05
N VAL A 48 0.09 -2.87 15.17
CA VAL A 48 -0.64 -4.13 15.29
C VAL A 48 -0.23 -4.86 16.56
N TRP A 49 1.07 -4.96 16.84
CA TRP A 49 1.59 -5.57 18.05
C TRP A 49 1.09 -4.89 19.32
N ILE A 50 1.17 -3.55 19.38
CA ILE A 50 0.70 -2.76 20.52
C ILE A 50 -0.78 -3.02 20.75
N ILE A 51 -1.61 -2.97 19.69
CA ILE A 51 -3.05 -3.21 19.83
C ILE A 51 -3.32 -4.65 20.29
N ALA A 52 -2.66 -5.63 19.68
CA ALA A 52 -2.83 -7.04 20.04
C ALA A 52 -2.45 -7.32 21.51
N ALA A 53 -1.36 -6.72 21.99
CA ALA A 53 -0.91 -6.89 23.37
C ALA A 53 -1.80 -6.19 24.42
N ASN A 54 -2.63 -5.24 24.00
CA ASN A 54 -3.45 -4.41 24.90
C ASN A 54 -4.96 -4.61 24.70
N THR A 55 -5.37 -5.54 23.83
CA THR A 55 -6.79 -5.82 23.56
C THR A 55 -7.13 -7.22 24.01
N ALA A 56 -8.25 -7.38 24.72
CA ALA A 56 -8.75 -8.69 25.10
C ALA A 56 -9.16 -9.49 23.83
N PRO A 57 -8.80 -10.77 23.74
CA PRO A 57 -9.27 -11.67 22.69
C PRO A 57 -10.80 -11.68 22.59
N GLU A 58 -11.32 -11.78 21.36
CA GLU A 58 -12.74 -12.01 21.17
C GLU A 58 -13.13 -13.44 21.53
N THR A 59 -14.36 -13.63 22.02
CA THR A 59 -14.89 -14.96 22.36
C THR A 59 -15.23 -15.81 21.13
N SER A 60 -15.41 -15.16 19.97
CA SER A 60 -15.65 -15.87 18.71
C SER A 60 -14.32 -16.24 18.06
N PRO A 61 -14.12 -17.50 17.65
CA PRO A 61 -12.86 -17.92 17.06
C PRO A 61 -12.64 -17.26 15.70
N LEU A 62 -11.39 -16.86 15.45
CA LEU A 62 -10.96 -16.31 14.17
C LEU A 62 -10.55 -17.44 13.22
N LEU A 63 -11.29 -17.60 12.12
CA LEU A 63 -10.95 -18.58 11.09
C LEU A 63 -9.75 -18.13 10.27
N PHE A 64 -8.61 -18.78 10.52
CA PHE A 64 -7.39 -18.63 9.72
C PHE A 64 -7.27 -19.73 8.64
N PRO A 65 -7.12 -19.40 7.34
CA PRO A 65 -6.92 -20.36 6.26
C PRO A 65 -5.76 -21.32 6.52
N GLY A 66 -5.93 -22.61 6.24
CA GLY A 66 -4.90 -23.63 6.44
C GLY A 66 -4.64 -24.01 7.91
N LEU A 67 -5.20 -23.29 8.88
CA LEU A 67 -5.16 -23.66 10.31
C LEU A 67 -6.43 -24.41 10.72
N HIS A 68 -7.60 -23.90 10.30
CA HIS A 68 -8.91 -24.48 10.68
C HIS A 68 -9.58 -25.28 9.56
N ASN A 69 -9.16 -25.07 8.32
CA ASN A 69 -9.65 -25.75 7.13
C ASN A 69 -8.46 -26.03 6.22
N ASP A 70 -8.56 -27.05 5.36
CA ASP A 70 -7.50 -27.35 4.40
C ASP A 70 -7.18 -26.14 3.50
N PRO A 71 -5.90 -25.92 3.18
CA PRO A 71 -5.48 -24.80 2.34
C PRO A 71 -5.95 -25.00 0.89
N THR A 72 -6.60 -23.98 0.33
CA THR A 72 -7.16 -24.02 -1.03
C THR A 72 -6.73 -22.83 -1.88
N LEU A 73 -6.79 -22.98 -3.20
CA LEU A 73 -6.52 -21.88 -4.15
C LEU A 73 -7.57 -20.77 -4.06
N ASP A 74 -8.79 -21.08 -3.63
CA ASP A 74 -9.84 -20.07 -3.40
C ASP A 74 -9.46 -19.09 -2.27
N GLN A 75 -8.87 -19.61 -1.19
CA GLN A 75 -8.34 -18.78 -0.10
C GLN A 75 -7.18 -17.90 -0.59
N VAL A 76 -6.28 -18.43 -1.45
CA VAL A 76 -5.23 -17.60 -2.08
C VAL A 76 -5.86 -16.49 -2.93
N GLY A 77 -6.90 -16.81 -3.70
CA GLY A 77 -7.65 -15.83 -4.49
C GLY A 77 -8.28 -14.75 -3.62
N PHE A 78 -8.84 -15.11 -2.46
CA PHE A 78 -9.41 -14.16 -1.51
C PHE A 78 -8.36 -13.21 -0.91
N VAL A 79 -7.21 -13.74 -0.48
CA VAL A 79 -6.08 -12.92 0.00
C VAL A 79 -5.61 -11.96 -1.10
N LEU A 80 -5.40 -12.48 -2.31
CA LEU A 80 -5.02 -11.68 -3.47
C LEU A 80 -6.04 -10.59 -3.81
N PHE A 81 -7.33 -10.87 -3.70
CA PHE A 81 -8.38 -9.88 -3.93
C PHE A 81 -8.30 -8.74 -2.91
N ARG A 82 -8.19 -9.05 -1.61
CA ARG A 82 -8.07 -8.02 -0.57
C ARG A 82 -6.81 -7.18 -0.74
N ASN A 83 -5.67 -7.81 -1.00
CA ASN A 83 -4.40 -7.11 -1.18
C ASN A 83 -4.37 -6.32 -2.50
N GLY A 84 -4.98 -6.86 -3.56
CA GLY A 84 -5.16 -6.17 -4.83
C GLY A 84 -6.01 -4.92 -4.70
N LEU A 85 -7.06 -4.91 -3.87
CA LEU A 85 -7.84 -3.71 -3.58
C LEU A 85 -7.00 -2.64 -2.88
N VAL A 86 -6.18 -3.01 -1.90
CA VAL A 86 -5.27 -2.07 -1.22
C VAL A 86 -4.25 -1.49 -2.20
N LEU A 87 -3.63 -2.34 -3.02
CA LEU A 87 -2.69 -1.90 -4.06
C LEU A 87 -3.36 -0.96 -5.06
N ALA A 88 -4.58 -1.28 -5.50
CA ALA A 88 -5.35 -0.44 -6.41
C ALA A 88 -5.67 0.93 -5.80
N LEU A 89 -6.03 1.00 -4.52
CA LEU A 89 -6.27 2.27 -3.82
C LEU A 89 -4.99 3.12 -3.75
N HIS A 90 -3.83 2.52 -3.46
CA HIS A 90 -2.56 3.23 -3.46
C HIS A 90 -2.13 3.68 -4.86
N ALA A 91 -2.35 2.86 -5.88
CA ALA A 91 -2.14 3.26 -7.27
C ALA A 91 -3.04 4.44 -7.65
N MET A 92 -4.32 4.41 -7.27
CA MET A 92 -5.26 5.50 -7.49
C MET A 92 -4.87 6.78 -6.74
N ALA A 93 -4.31 6.67 -5.53
CA ALA A 93 -3.77 7.81 -4.80
C ALA A 93 -2.59 8.46 -5.56
N CYS A 94 -1.73 7.66 -6.19
CA CYS A 94 -0.65 8.15 -7.04
C CYS A 94 -1.18 8.86 -8.30
N VAL A 95 -2.16 8.26 -8.98
CA VAL A 95 -2.83 8.89 -10.14
C VAL A 95 -3.54 10.19 -9.74
N ALA A 96 -4.24 10.20 -8.60
CA ALA A 96 -4.89 11.40 -8.07
C ALA A 96 -3.86 12.49 -7.74
N GLY A 97 -2.72 12.11 -7.15
CA GLY A 97 -1.59 13.03 -6.92
C GLY A 97 -1.01 13.60 -8.20
N PHE A 98 -0.85 12.77 -9.24
CA PHE A 98 -0.43 13.24 -10.57
C PHE A 98 -1.43 14.26 -11.14
N ILE A 99 -2.72 13.95 -11.13
CA ILE A 99 -3.77 14.84 -11.65
C ILE A 99 -3.79 16.15 -10.86
N ALA A 100 -3.81 16.07 -9.53
CA ALA A 100 -3.91 17.22 -8.65
C ALA A 100 -2.66 18.12 -8.68
N GLY A 101 -1.47 17.53 -8.76
CA GLY A 101 -0.19 18.24 -8.69
C GLY A 101 0.37 18.68 -10.04
N SER A 102 -0.01 18.04 -11.14
CA SER A 102 0.51 18.37 -12.48
C SER A 102 -0.55 18.84 -13.47
N SER A 103 -1.72 18.19 -13.52
CA SER A 103 -2.72 18.45 -14.57
C SER A 103 -3.65 19.61 -14.21
N LEU A 104 -4.13 19.69 -12.97
CA LEU A 104 -5.00 20.77 -12.52
C LEU A 104 -4.36 22.17 -12.59
N PRO A 105 -3.07 22.37 -12.22
CA PRO A 105 -2.43 23.68 -12.36
C PRO A 105 -2.36 24.16 -13.81
N LEU A 106 -2.08 23.26 -14.77
CA LEU A 106 -2.04 23.60 -16.20
C LEU A 106 -3.42 24.00 -16.73
N GLU A 107 -4.49 23.39 -16.22
CA GLU A 107 -5.86 23.77 -16.59
C GLU A 107 -6.28 25.08 -15.89
N ALA A 108 -5.79 25.35 -14.67
CA ALA A 108 -6.06 26.58 -13.92
C ALA A 108 -5.57 27.84 -14.65
N GLU A 109 -4.48 27.75 -15.41
CA GLU A 109 -3.96 28.85 -16.26
C GLU A 109 -4.97 29.33 -17.31
N ARG A 110 -5.97 28.51 -17.67
CA ARG A 110 -7.03 28.89 -18.62
C ARG A 110 -8.14 29.72 -17.98
N TYR A 111 -8.25 29.68 -16.65
CA TYR A 111 -9.27 30.40 -15.91
C TYR A 111 -8.72 31.72 -15.37
N SER A 112 -9.60 32.70 -15.15
CA SER A 112 -9.26 33.99 -14.54
C SER A 112 -10.18 34.30 -13.36
N GLY A 113 -9.72 35.18 -12.48
CA GLY A 113 -10.48 35.63 -11.31
C GLY A 113 -10.79 34.50 -10.32
N PHE A 114 -12.06 34.42 -9.91
CA PHE A 114 -12.54 33.48 -8.89
C PHE A 114 -12.33 32.01 -9.30
N TRP A 115 -12.54 31.66 -10.57
CA TRP A 115 -12.39 30.28 -11.04
C TRP A 115 -10.95 29.79 -10.99
N ARG A 116 -9.98 30.66 -11.27
CA ARG A 116 -8.55 30.35 -11.09
C ARG A 116 -8.22 30.06 -9.62
N TRP A 117 -8.74 30.88 -8.71
CA TRP A 117 -8.54 30.69 -7.27
C TRP A 117 -9.11 29.35 -6.78
N VAL A 118 -10.29 28.95 -7.25
CA VAL A 118 -10.89 27.63 -6.93
C VAL A 118 -9.99 26.50 -7.41
N HIS A 119 -9.52 26.54 -8.67
CA HIS A 119 -8.65 25.51 -9.23
C HIS A 119 -7.29 25.41 -8.52
N ASP A 120 -6.68 26.54 -8.15
CA ASP A 120 -5.42 26.58 -7.40
C ASP A 120 -5.56 25.98 -6.00
N ARG A 121 -6.75 26.09 -5.38
CA ARG A 121 -7.01 25.52 -4.06
C ARG A 121 -7.45 24.06 -4.11
N ALA A 122 -8.14 23.65 -5.17
CA ALA A 122 -8.66 22.29 -5.35
C ALA A 122 -7.55 21.22 -5.27
N GLY A 123 -6.39 21.45 -5.89
CA GLY A 123 -5.27 20.51 -5.83
C GLY A 123 -4.75 20.27 -4.41
N LYS A 124 -4.62 21.34 -3.60
CA LYS A 124 -4.17 21.24 -2.20
C LYS A 124 -5.18 20.52 -1.32
N LEU A 125 -6.48 20.77 -1.53
CA LEU A 125 -7.55 20.08 -0.81
C LEU A 125 -7.61 18.59 -1.18
N ALA A 126 -7.40 18.25 -2.45
CA ALA A 126 -7.34 16.86 -2.90
C ALA A 126 -6.19 16.10 -2.24
N ILE A 127 -4.99 16.69 -2.18
CA ILE A 127 -3.83 16.08 -1.50
C ILE A 127 -4.10 15.90 -0.01
N ALA A 128 -4.70 16.91 0.65
CA ALA A 128 -5.06 16.82 2.06
C ALA A 128 -6.08 15.69 2.31
N PHE A 129 -7.08 15.57 1.45
CA PHE A 129 -8.08 14.49 1.51
C PHE A 129 -7.45 13.10 1.35
N VAL A 130 -6.59 12.90 0.34
CA VAL A 130 -5.90 11.62 0.12
C VAL A 130 -5.02 11.26 1.31
N THR A 131 -4.32 12.24 1.88
CA THR A 131 -3.52 12.05 3.11
C THR A 131 -4.40 11.58 4.27
N ALA A 132 -5.52 12.27 4.51
CA ALA A 132 -6.44 11.93 5.60
C ALA A 132 -7.07 10.55 5.41
N ALA A 133 -7.51 10.22 4.18
CA ALA A 133 -8.07 8.91 3.85
C ALA A 133 -7.04 7.79 4.03
N THR A 134 -5.78 8.03 3.67
CA THR A 134 -4.68 7.06 3.87
C THR A 134 -4.41 6.84 5.35
N ALA A 135 -4.30 7.92 6.13
CA ALA A 135 -4.08 7.82 7.57
C ALA A 135 -5.24 7.08 8.27
N PHE A 136 -6.49 7.42 7.93
CA PHE A 136 -7.66 6.73 8.43
C PHE A 136 -7.62 5.23 8.10
N SER A 137 -7.32 4.88 6.84
CA SER A 137 -7.22 3.48 6.40
C SER A 137 -6.15 2.71 7.18
N LEU A 138 -4.96 3.28 7.37
CA LEU A 138 -3.86 2.64 8.12
C LEU A 138 -4.23 2.40 9.59
N LEU A 139 -4.91 3.37 10.22
CA LEU A 139 -5.39 3.23 11.60
C LEU A 139 -6.48 2.16 11.73
N THR A 140 -7.43 2.12 10.79
CA THR A 140 -8.44 1.06 10.79
C THR A 140 -7.81 -0.31 10.57
N GLN A 141 -6.86 -0.42 9.64
CA GLN A 141 -6.15 -1.68 9.38
C GLN A 141 -5.35 -2.15 10.60
N SER A 142 -4.60 -1.25 11.26
CA SER A 142 -3.84 -1.63 12.44
C SER A 142 -4.74 -2.11 13.58
N PHE A 143 -5.89 -1.47 13.75
CA PHE A 143 -6.88 -1.88 14.75
C PHE A 143 -7.50 -3.24 14.44
N VAL A 144 -8.01 -3.45 13.23
CA VAL A 144 -8.63 -4.73 12.83
C VAL A 144 -7.62 -5.88 12.88
N LEU A 145 -6.41 -5.68 12.35
CA LEU A 145 -5.35 -6.69 12.41
C LEU A 145 -4.87 -6.95 13.83
N GLY A 146 -4.77 -5.90 14.67
CA GLY A 146 -4.36 -6.04 16.07
C GLY A 146 -5.37 -6.85 16.89
N MET A 147 -6.66 -6.59 16.73
CA MET A 147 -7.70 -7.41 17.38
C MET A 147 -7.68 -8.85 16.88
N GLY A 148 -7.58 -9.06 15.57
CA GLY A 148 -7.46 -10.40 14.98
C GLY A 148 -6.23 -11.15 15.49
N ALA A 149 -5.09 -10.47 15.62
CA ALA A 149 -3.86 -11.05 16.15
C ALA A 149 -3.99 -11.41 17.63
N SER A 150 -4.65 -10.59 18.46
CA SER A 150 -4.95 -10.94 19.86
C SER A 150 -5.77 -12.24 19.94
N THR A 151 -6.86 -12.32 19.18
CA THR A 151 -7.75 -13.48 19.16
C THR A 151 -7.07 -14.74 18.61
N LEU A 152 -6.21 -14.61 17.60
CA LEU A 152 -5.48 -15.75 17.04
C LEU A 152 -4.34 -16.21 17.94
N ALA A 153 -3.68 -15.28 18.63
CA ALA A 153 -2.63 -15.59 19.60
C ALA A 153 -3.18 -16.44 20.75
N GLU A 154 -4.34 -16.04 21.31
CA GLU A 154 -5.04 -16.81 22.35
C GLU A 154 -5.45 -18.21 21.87
N GLN A 155 -6.00 -18.33 20.65
CA GLN A 155 -6.41 -19.63 20.09
C GLN A 155 -5.25 -20.63 19.93
N LEU A 156 -4.03 -20.11 19.72
CA LEU A 156 -2.83 -20.90 19.50
C LEU A 156 -1.95 -21.03 20.75
N ASP A 157 -2.36 -20.47 21.88
CA ASP A 157 -1.54 -20.35 23.10
C ASP A 157 -0.17 -19.70 22.83
N LEU A 158 -0.16 -18.67 21.98
CA LEU A 158 1.04 -17.91 21.61
C LEU A 158 0.99 -16.51 22.20
N SER A 159 2.17 -15.94 22.48
CA SER A 159 2.25 -14.48 22.69
C SER A 159 1.99 -13.74 21.36
N PRO A 160 1.35 -12.54 21.38
CA PRO A 160 1.15 -11.75 20.16
C PRO A 160 2.45 -11.44 19.40
N GLY A 161 3.56 -11.26 20.13
CA GLY A 161 4.89 -11.05 19.52
C GLY A 161 5.38 -12.26 18.75
N LEU A 162 5.26 -13.47 19.33
CA LEU A 162 5.67 -14.71 18.67
C LEU A 162 4.78 -15.03 17.46
N LEU A 163 3.46 -14.78 17.58
CA LEU A 163 2.54 -14.86 16.45
C LEU A 163 3.01 -13.97 15.30
N LEU A 164 3.31 -12.69 15.56
CA LEU A 164 3.77 -11.77 14.53
C LEU A 164 5.07 -12.22 13.86
N VAL A 165 6.02 -12.78 14.62
CA VAL A 165 7.24 -13.39 14.07
C VAL A 165 6.89 -14.54 13.12
N GLY A 166 5.95 -15.40 13.50
CA GLY A 166 5.45 -16.48 12.65
C GLY A 166 4.73 -16.00 11.38
N LEU A 167 4.14 -14.80 11.41
CA LEU A 167 3.49 -14.20 10.25
C LEU A 167 4.48 -13.47 9.31
N MET A 168 5.68 -13.11 9.78
CA MET A 168 6.65 -12.33 8.98
C MET A 168 6.97 -12.89 7.58
N PRO A 169 7.08 -14.22 7.35
CA PRO A 169 7.47 -14.76 6.04
C PRO A 169 6.57 -14.33 4.88
N HIS A 170 5.27 -14.11 5.11
CA HIS A 170 4.36 -13.56 4.10
C HIS A 170 4.04 -12.07 4.36
N ALA A 171 3.83 -11.69 5.62
CA ALA A 171 3.35 -10.35 5.97
C ALA A 171 4.38 -9.26 5.68
N LEU A 172 5.68 -9.50 5.94
CA LEU A 172 6.72 -8.51 5.66
C LEU A 172 6.84 -8.21 4.15
N PRO A 173 7.06 -9.20 3.25
CA PRO A 173 7.14 -8.92 1.82
C PRO A 173 5.83 -8.36 1.27
N GLU A 174 4.68 -8.81 1.77
CA GLU A 174 3.37 -8.32 1.35
C GLU A 174 3.20 -6.83 1.67
N LEU A 175 3.37 -6.45 2.93
CA LEU A 175 3.19 -5.06 3.37
C LEU A 175 4.21 -4.13 2.69
N VAL A 176 5.46 -4.59 2.52
CA VAL A 176 6.47 -3.81 1.79
C VAL A 176 6.07 -3.60 0.34
N ALA A 177 5.53 -4.62 -0.33
CA ALA A 177 5.02 -4.48 -1.69
C ALA A 177 3.82 -3.53 -1.75
N LEU A 178 2.86 -3.65 -0.82
CA LEU A 178 1.67 -2.80 -0.76
C LEU A 178 1.99 -1.32 -0.50
N PHE A 179 3.03 -1.04 0.29
CA PHE A 179 3.41 0.34 0.64
C PHE A 179 4.44 0.98 -0.31
N LEU A 180 4.94 0.27 -1.33
CA LEU A 180 5.81 0.86 -2.36
C LEU A 180 5.19 2.10 -3.03
N PRO A 181 3.93 2.07 -3.53
CA PRO A 181 3.34 3.25 -4.16
C PRO A 181 3.14 4.39 -3.17
N LEU A 182 2.78 4.09 -1.90
CA LEU A 182 2.63 5.10 -0.86
C LEU A 182 3.97 5.78 -0.54
N ALA A 183 5.05 5.02 -0.43
CA ALA A 183 6.39 5.57 -0.22
C ALA A 183 6.82 6.48 -1.40
N ALA A 184 6.60 6.02 -2.63
CA ALA A 184 6.85 6.82 -3.83
C ALA A 184 6.03 8.12 -3.82
N TRP A 185 4.76 8.04 -3.43
CA TRP A 185 3.87 9.20 -3.32
C TRP A 185 4.36 10.22 -2.30
N ILE A 186 4.73 9.78 -1.10
CA ILE A 186 5.23 10.66 -0.03
C ILE A 186 6.50 11.38 -0.48
N ILE A 187 7.44 10.65 -1.09
CA ILE A 187 8.72 11.21 -1.55
C ILE A 187 8.49 12.24 -2.67
N ALA A 188 7.73 11.88 -3.71
CA ALA A 188 7.43 12.80 -4.81
C ALA A 188 6.65 14.03 -4.33
N SER A 189 5.69 13.85 -3.42
CA SER A 189 4.93 14.95 -2.79
C SER A 189 5.84 15.94 -2.06
N ARG A 190 6.85 15.44 -1.32
CA ARG A 190 7.82 16.29 -0.59
C ARG A 190 8.74 17.07 -1.51
N HIS A 191 9.12 16.52 -2.66
CA HIS A 191 9.99 17.18 -3.63
C HIS A 191 9.24 18.02 -4.67
N GLY A 192 7.91 17.91 -4.73
CA GLY A 192 7.10 18.56 -5.76
C GLY A 192 7.14 17.85 -7.12
N ASP A 193 7.65 16.61 -7.17
CA ASP A 193 7.85 15.82 -8.39
C ASP A 193 6.58 15.07 -8.83
N TRP A 194 5.43 15.75 -8.78
CA TRP A 194 4.11 15.16 -9.06
C TRP A 194 4.02 14.51 -10.45
N HIS A 195 4.81 14.99 -11.40
CA HIS A 195 4.86 14.48 -12.77
C HIS A 195 5.40 13.03 -12.86
N GLN A 196 6.19 12.58 -11.87
CA GLN A 196 6.79 11.24 -11.83
C GLN A 196 5.81 10.19 -11.28
N LEU A 197 4.71 10.60 -10.64
CA LEU A 197 3.80 9.69 -9.94
C LEU A 197 3.14 8.66 -10.85
N LEU A 198 2.90 9.00 -12.13
CA LEU A 198 2.32 8.05 -13.08
C LEU A 198 3.34 6.93 -13.41
N ALA A 199 4.60 7.29 -13.66
CA ALA A 199 5.69 6.32 -13.84
C ALA A 199 5.89 5.46 -12.57
N ALA A 200 5.91 6.11 -11.40
CA ALA A 200 6.01 5.42 -10.12
C ALA A 200 4.88 4.42 -9.91
N THR A 201 3.64 4.76 -10.31
CA THR A 201 2.49 3.86 -10.23
C THR A 201 2.73 2.59 -11.02
N PHE A 202 3.17 2.70 -12.28
CA PHE A 202 3.45 1.53 -13.12
C PHE A 202 4.54 0.64 -12.53
N VAL A 203 5.66 1.23 -12.12
CA VAL A 203 6.80 0.47 -11.59
C VAL A 203 6.43 -0.22 -10.28
N THR A 204 5.82 0.51 -9.35
CA THR A 204 5.47 -0.04 -8.02
C THR A 204 4.41 -1.12 -8.12
N VAL A 205 3.38 -0.98 -8.97
CA VAL A 205 2.39 -2.05 -9.22
C VAL A 205 3.03 -3.27 -9.87
N LEU A 206 3.87 -3.07 -10.89
CA LEU A 206 4.56 -4.17 -11.58
C LEU A 206 5.45 -4.98 -10.64
N LEU A 207 6.13 -4.30 -9.71
CA LEU A 207 6.95 -4.96 -8.68
C LEU A 207 6.09 -5.62 -7.59
N ALA A 208 4.98 -4.99 -7.19
CA ALA A 208 4.15 -5.48 -6.09
C ALA A 208 3.41 -6.77 -6.46
N VAL A 209 2.80 -6.84 -7.64
CA VAL A 209 1.98 -7.99 -8.07
C VAL A 209 2.64 -9.36 -7.84
N PRO A 210 3.87 -9.64 -8.34
CA PRO A 210 4.49 -10.95 -8.12
C PRO A 210 4.79 -11.22 -6.64
N VAL A 211 5.13 -10.19 -5.86
CA VAL A 211 5.36 -10.32 -4.42
C VAL A 211 4.06 -10.68 -3.70
N LEU A 212 2.94 -10.03 -4.04
CA LEU A 212 1.63 -10.35 -3.46
C LEU A 212 1.20 -11.78 -3.77
N VAL A 213 1.47 -12.27 -4.98
CA VAL A 213 1.20 -13.68 -5.35
C VAL A 213 2.02 -14.63 -4.49
N ALA A 214 3.32 -14.38 -4.35
CA ALA A 214 4.18 -15.21 -3.51
C ALA A 214 3.77 -15.17 -2.03
N SER A 215 3.45 -13.98 -1.51
CA SER A 215 2.97 -13.79 -0.14
C SER A 215 1.65 -14.51 0.11
N ALA A 216 0.67 -14.39 -0.78
CA ALA A 216 -0.63 -15.04 -0.60
C ALA A 216 -0.52 -16.58 -0.60
N VAL A 217 0.32 -17.15 -1.45
CA VAL A 217 0.62 -18.59 -1.42
C VAL A 217 1.31 -18.98 -0.12
N THR A 218 2.26 -18.16 0.34
CA THR A 218 2.97 -18.38 1.61
C THR A 218 2.01 -18.31 2.80
N GLU A 219 1.10 -17.34 2.83
CA GLU A 219 0.07 -17.18 3.85
C GLU A 219 -0.82 -18.40 3.97
N VAL A 220 -1.29 -18.94 2.84
CA VAL A 220 -2.25 -20.04 2.87
C VAL A 220 -1.59 -21.39 3.10
N TYR A 221 -0.41 -21.63 2.53
CA TYR A 221 0.20 -22.96 2.55
C TYR A 221 1.35 -23.14 3.55
N LEU A 222 2.09 -22.08 3.87
CA LEU A 222 3.30 -22.19 4.72
C LEU A 222 3.06 -21.65 6.12
N THR A 223 2.44 -20.48 6.25
CA THR A 223 2.21 -19.82 7.54
C THR A 223 1.49 -20.70 8.56
N PRO A 224 0.42 -21.45 8.23
CA PRO A 224 -0.29 -22.25 9.23
C PRO A 224 0.62 -23.33 9.84
N ARG A 225 1.48 -23.93 9.02
CA ARG A 225 2.45 -24.93 9.48
C ARG A 225 3.47 -24.29 10.42
N LEU A 226 3.96 -23.10 10.08
CA LEU A 226 4.89 -22.38 10.93
C LEU A 226 4.25 -21.99 12.28
N LEU A 227 3.01 -21.53 12.26
CA LEU A 227 2.28 -21.19 13.48
C LEU A 227 2.06 -22.41 14.38
N LEU A 228 1.65 -23.54 13.81
CA LEU A 228 1.51 -24.80 14.55
C LEU A 228 2.84 -25.27 15.15
N LEU A 229 3.95 -25.13 14.42
CA LEU A 229 5.29 -25.46 14.93
C LEU A 229 5.75 -24.54 16.08
N LEU A 230 5.30 -23.29 16.11
CA LEU A 230 5.61 -22.36 17.19
C LEU A 230 4.74 -22.59 18.43
N ALA A 231 3.56 -23.20 18.26
CA ALA A 231 2.59 -23.48 19.32
C ALA A 231 2.83 -24.82 20.05
N THR A 232 3.83 -25.60 19.62
CA THR A 232 4.27 -26.86 20.28
C THR A 232 5.48 -26.63 21.17
#